data_AF-A0A6J4N6Z7-F1
#
_entry.id   AF-A0A6J4N6Z7-F1
#
_cell.length_a   1.000
_cell.length_b   1.000
_cell.length_c   1.000
_cell.angle_alpha   90.00
_cell.angle_beta   90.00
_cell.angle_gamma   90.00
#
_symmetry.space_group_name_H-M   'P 1'
#
loop_
_entity.id
_entity.type
_entity.pdbx_description
1 polymer ?
#
loop_
_entity_poly.entity_id
_entity_poly.type
_entity_poly.pdbx_seq_one_letter_code
_entity_poly.pdbx_strand_id
1 'polypeptide(L)'
;EPGLSAVLGGLVPTPSRYGTVRAVSDTAAKDVLRDLIGAVGAPVVLHCCADRPPLGVLADVGAAAVGIDATRPAVAGRTAQPAALDEIGAVWDAGTPLLLGLVPSSAPGRPTTSRELARPAFDLADRLGFARERLAELAVPTPTCGLAGADPDWARRALALAREIGEGFVDPPEDG
;
A
#
# COMPACT_ATOMS: atom_id res chain seq x y z
N GLU A 1 7.80 5.93 4.26
CA GLU A 1 8.69 6.40 3.16
C GLU A 1 9.13 5.18 2.36
N PRO A 2 9.16 5.22 1.02
CA PRO A 2 9.49 4.04 0.20
C PRO A 2 10.95 3.55 0.35
N GLY A 3 11.81 4.33 1.03
CA GLY A 3 13.22 4.00 1.21
C GLY A 3 13.51 2.73 2.00
N LEU A 4 12.55 2.21 2.78
CA LEU A 4 12.77 0.98 3.57
C LEU A 4 13.12 -0.22 2.69
N SER A 5 12.46 -0.41 1.54
CA SER A 5 12.80 -1.48 0.60
C SER A 5 14.25 -1.37 0.12
N ALA A 6 14.73 -0.14 -0.13
CA ALA A 6 16.12 0.10 -0.54
C ALA A 6 17.11 -0.15 0.60
N VAL A 7 16.75 0.18 1.84
CA VAL A 7 17.56 -0.09 3.04
C VAL A 7 17.73 -1.59 3.27
N LEU A 8 16.64 -2.36 3.23
CA LEU A 8 16.66 -3.82 3.38
C LEU A 8 17.40 -4.50 2.22
N GLY A 9 17.31 -3.94 1.01
CA GLY A 9 18.03 -4.43 -0.17
C GLY A 9 19.50 -3.99 -0.26
N GLY A 10 19.99 -3.13 0.64
CA GLY A 10 21.35 -2.57 0.54
C GLY A 10 21.56 -1.71 -0.73
N LEU A 11 20.51 -1.04 -1.19
CA LEU A 11 20.45 -0.25 -2.42
C LEU A 11 20.61 1.26 -2.18
N VAL A 12 20.77 1.68 -0.92
CA VAL A 12 20.92 3.10 -0.57
C VAL A 12 22.31 3.59 -0.98
N PRO A 13 22.44 4.60 -1.86
CA PRO A 13 23.75 5.10 -2.29
C PRO A 13 24.55 5.68 -1.10
N THR A 14 25.87 5.49 -1.12
CA THR A 14 26.77 6.19 -0.20
C THR A 14 26.85 7.69 -0.56
N PRO A 15 27.23 8.57 0.38
CA PRO A 15 27.41 10.00 0.09
C PRO A 15 28.40 10.28 -1.05
N SER A 16 29.38 9.40 -1.24
CA SER A 16 30.36 9.50 -2.33
C SER A 16 29.82 9.04 -3.69
N ARG A 17 28.61 8.45 -3.75
CA ARG A 17 27.97 7.82 -4.92
C ARG A 17 28.76 6.68 -5.58
N TYR A 18 29.88 6.25 -5.00
CA TYR A 18 30.73 5.16 -5.52
C TYR A 18 30.33 3.76 -5.01
N GLY A 19 29.27 3.65 -4.21
CA GLY A 19 28.78 2.37 -3.71
C GLY A 19 27.44 2.50 -2.99
N THR A 20 26.99 1.43 -2.35
CA THR A 20 25.78 1.42 -1.53
C THR A 20 26.09 1.05 -0.08
N VAL A 21 25.22 1.49 0.83
CA VAL A 21 25.24 1.08 2.23
C VAL A 21 24.83 -0.40 2.32
N ARG A 22 25.45 -1.15 3.24
CA ARG A 22 25.09 -2.55 3.48
C ARG A 22 23.61 -2.68 3.82
N ALA A 23 23.02 -3.79 3.37
CA ALA A 23 21.67 -4.17 3.75
C ALA A 23 21.52 -4.22 5.27
N VAL A 24 20.40 -3.67 5.76
CA VAL A 24 19.96 -3.82 7.15
C VAL A 24 19.13 -5.11 7.23
N SER A 25 19.31 -5.90 8.28
CA SER A 25 18.49 -7.10 8.47
C SER A 25 17.05 -6.74 8.83
N ASP A 26 16.11 -7.58 8.43
CA ASP A 26 14.70 -7.43 8.79
C ASP A 26 14.52 -7.27 10.30
N THR A 27 15.23 -8.05 11.11
CA THR A 27 15.20 -7.95 12.58
C THR A 27 15.58 -6.55 13.05
N ALA A 28 16.70 -6.00 12.58
CA ALA A 28 17.16 -4.68 13.01
C ALA A 28 16.19 -3.57 12.54
N ALA A 29 15.63 -3.70 11.34
CA ALA A 29 14.62 -2.76 10.86
C ALA A 29 13.34 -2.82 11.69
N LYS A 30 12.87 -4.04 12.03
CA LYS A 30 11.70 -4.24 12.88
C LYS A 30 11.91 -3.64 14.28
N ASP A 31 13.07 -3.86 14.90
CA ASP A 31 13.37 -3.34 16.23
C ASP A 31 13.28 -1.80 16.26
N VAL A 32 13.91 -1.12 15.29
CA VAL A 32 13.83 0.35 15.17
C VAL A 32 12.40 0.84 14.93
N LEU A 33 11.63 0.15 14.07
CA LEU A 33 10.25 0.53 13.81
C LEU A 33 9.35 0.33 15.03
N ARG A 34 9.53 -0.76 15.79
CA ARG A 34 8.78 -1.01 17.03
C ARG A 34 9.09 0.04 18.09
N ASP A 35 10.35 0.40 18.27
CA ASP A 35 10.76 1.47 19.20
C ASP A 35 10.11 2.80 18.82
N LEU A 36 10.11 3.15 17.53
CA LEU A 36 9.48 4.36 17.02
C LEU A 36 7.97 4.35 17.24
N ILE A 37 7.28 3.25 16.90
CA ILE A 37 5.83 3.12 17.10
C ILE A 37 5.48 3.22 18.59
N GLY A 38 6.23 2.54 19.45
CA GLY A 38 6.04 2.58 20.90
C GLY A 38 6.21 3.99 21.48
N ALA A 39 7.13 4.79 20.93
CA ALA A 39 7.36 6.16 21.37
C ALA A 39 6.27 7.16 20.95
N VAL A 40 5.52 6.89 19.88
CA VAL A 40 4.46 7.80 19.39
C VAL A 40 3.27 7.85 20.34
N GLY A 41 2.94 6.74 21.02
CA GLY A 41 1.83 6.68 21.97
C GLY A 41 0.44 6.82 21.35
N ALA A 42 0.32 6.65 20.03
CA ALA A 42 -0.93 6.70 19.27
C ALA A 42 -0.89 5.67 18.12
N PRO A 43 -2.04 5.30 17.53
CA PRO A 43 -2.07 4.40 16.37
C PRO A 43 -1.20 4.93 15.23
N VAL A 44 -0.27 4.10 14.75
CA VAL A 44 0.66 4.45 13.65
C VAL A 44 0.28 3.70 12.39
N VAL A 45 0.21 4.41 11.27
CA VAL A 45 0.10 3.82 9.94
C VAL A 45 1.44 3.96 9.22
N LEU A 46 1.96 2.84 8.71
CA LEU A 46 3.17 2.84 7.90
C LEU A 46 2.83 2.81 6.42
N HIS A 47 3.54 3.56 5.58
CA HIS A 47 3.31 3.59 4.14
C HIS A 47 4.57 3.32 3.32
N CYS A 48 4.44 2.43 2.33
CA CYS A 48 5.46 2.11 1.34
C CYS A 48 4.83 1.92 -0.06
N CYS A 49 5.10 2.86 -0.97
CA CYS A 49 4.66 2.79 -2.37
C CYS A 49 5.70 2.15 -3.32
N ALA A 50 6.71 1.45 -2.78
CA ALA A 50 7.71 0.77 -3.59
C ALA A 50 7.05 -0.38 -4.39
N ASP A 51 7.68 -0.80 -5.49
CA ASP A 51 7.16 -1.89 -6.33
C ASP A 51 6.98 -3.19 -5.52
N ARG A 52 7.93 -3.51 -4.64
CA ARG A 52 7.84 -4.60 -3.67
C ARG A 52 7.94 -4.04 -2.25
N PRO A 53 6.80 -3.70 -1.60
CA PRO A 53 6.80 -3.27 -0.22
C PRO A 53 7.14 -4.47 0.70
N PRO A 54 7.96 -4.28 1.75
CA PRO A 54 8.34 -5.36 2.66
C PRO A 54 7.22 -5.58 3.69
N LEU A 55 6.09 -6.13 3.25
CA LEU A 55 4.87 -6.22 4.07
C LEU A 55 5.08 -7.06 5.33
N GLY A 56 5.85 -8.15 5.24
CA GLY A 56 6.22 -8.96 6.40
C GLY A 56 7.04 -8.21 7.45
N VAL A 57 7.74 -7.13 7.08
CA VAL A 57 8.39 -6.22 8.03
C VAL A 57 7.39 -5.20 8.57
N LEU A 58 6.60 -4.57 7.69
CA LEU A 58 5.70 -3.48 8.05
C LEU A 58 4.51 -3.90 8.91
N ALA A 59 4.01 -5.13 8.74
CA ALA A 59 2.89 -5.63 9.53
C ALA A 59 3.32 -6.19 10.90
N ASP A 60 4.58 -6.65 11.03
CA ASP A 60 5.11 -7.32 12.24
C ASP A 60 5.80 -6.35 13.23
N VAL A 61 5.45 -5.07 13.15
CA VAL A 61 6.01 -4.01 14.02
C VAL A 61 4.94 -3.32 14.87
N GLY A 62 3.71 -3.83 14.86
CA GLY A 62 2.61 -3.26 15.64
C GLY A 62 2.00 -2.00 15.04
N ALA A 63 2.12 -1.82 13.73
CA ALA A 63 1.41 -0.76 13.02
C ALA A 63 -0.11 -1.03 13.06
N ALA A 64 -0.90 0.02 13.23
CA ALA A 64 -2.36 -0.08 13.22
C ALA A 64 -2.93 -0.37 11.83
N ALA A 65 -2.19 -0.01 10.78
CA ALA A 65 -2.47 -0.35 9.38
C ALA A 65 -1.21 -0.16 8.52
N VAL A 66 -1.20 -0.76 7.33
CA VAL A 66 -0.11 -0.61 6.36
C VAL A 66 -0.64 -0.10 5.03
N GLY A 67 -0.04 0.96 4.48
CA GLY A 67 -0.37 1.51 3.18
C GLY A 67 0.58 1.07 2.09
N ILE A 68 0.03 0.57 0.99
CA ILE A 68 0.79 0.13 -0.19
C ILE A 68 0.24 0.74 -1.47
N ASP A 69 1.05 0.79 -2.51
CA ASP A 69 0.56 1.08 -3.86
C ASP A 69 0.06 -0.23 -4.49
N ALA A 70 -1.26 -0.45 -4.44
CA ALA A 70 -1.91 -1.66 -4.94
C ALA A 70 -1.94 -1.72 -6.47
N THR A 71 -1.50 -0.67 -7.17
CA THR A 71 -1.41 -0.64 -8.64
C THR A 71 -0.08 -1.19 -9.17
N ARG A 72 0.88 -1.50 -8.28
CA ARG A 72 2.21 -1.96 -8.68
C ARG A 72 2.17 -3.32 -9.36
N PRO A 73 3.02 -3.56 -10.39
CA PRO A 73 3.12 -4.84 -11.08
C PRO A 73 3.34 -6.06 -10.18
N ALA A 74 3.98 -5.90 -9.01
CA ALA A 74 4.14 -7.00 -8.06
C ALA A 74 2.82 -7.43 -7.40
N VAL A 75 1.85 -6.52 -7.28
CA VAL A 75 0.57 -6.74 -6.58
C VAL A 75 -0.58 -6.96 -7.57
N ALA A 76 -0.66 -6.14 -8.62
CA ALA A 76 -1.79 -6.10 -9.55
C ALA A 76 -1.45 -6.62 -10.96
N GLY A 77 -2.52 -7.01 -11.66
CA GLY A 77 -2.47 -7.46 -13.05
C GLY A 77 -1.82 -8.83 -13.24
N ARG A 78 -1.56 -9.18 -14.51
CA ARG A 78 -1.07 -10.50 -14.92
C ARG A 78 0.35 -10.83 -14.44
N THR A 79 1.12 -9.82 -14.05
CA THR A 79 2.52 -9.96 -13.61
C THR A 79 2.66 -9.96 -12.09
N ALA A 80 1.55 -9.90 -11.37
CA ALA A 80 1.56 -9.94 -9.92
C ALA A 80 2.28 -11.20 -9.41
N GLN A 81 3.16 -10.98 -8.44
CA GLN A 81 4.10 -11.99 -7.95
C GLN A 81 3.45 -12.80 -6.83
N PRO A 82 3.47 -14.14 -6.87
CA PRO A 82 2.88 -14.98 -5.83
C PRO A 82 3.33 -14.59 -4.42
N ALA A 83 4.64 -14.36 -4.22
CA ALA A 83 5.18 -13.98 -2.92
C ALA A 83 4.58 -12.66 -2.37
N ALA A 84 4.30 -11.68 -3.23
CA ALA A 84 3.68 -10.43 -2.77
C ALA A 84 2.21 -10.63 -2.40
N LEU A 85 1.50 -11.50 -3.12
CA LEU A 85 0.11 -11.86 -2.81
C LEU A 85 0.04 -12.65 -1.50
N ASP A 86 0.95 -13.60 -1.29
CA ASP A 86 1.04 -14.38 -0.05
C ASP A 86 1.28 -13.47 1.15
N GLU A 87 2.17 -12.47 1.01
CA GLU A 87 2.39 -11.46 2.05
C GLU A 87 1.13 -10.63 2.33
N ILE A 88 0.40 -10.19 1.29
CA ILE A 88 -0.87 -9.46 1.47
C ILE A 88 -1.91 -10.33 2.18
N GLY A 89 -2.06 -11.58 1.74
CA GLY A 89 -2.97 -12.55 2.34
C GLY A 89 -2.69 -12.74 3.82
N ALA A 90 -1.41 -12.93 4.18
CA ALA A 90 -0.99 -13.06 5.58
C ALA A 90 -1.32 -11.82 6.43
N VAL A 91 -1.19 -10.61 5.88
CA VAL A 91 -1.55 -9.36 6.58
C VAL A 91 -3.05 -9.27 6.83
N TRP A 92 -3.87 -9.64 5.84
CA TRP A 92 -5.33 -9.67 5.99
C TRP A 92 -5.83 -10.79 6.89
N ASP A 93 -5.21 -11.98 6.84
CA ASP A 93 -5.51 -13.08 7.76
C ASP A 93 -5.21 -12.71 9.22
N ALA A 94 -4.16 -11.92 9.44
CA ALA A 94 -3.83 -11.35 10.74
C ALA A 94 -4.78 -10.20 11.16
N GLY A 95 -5.72 -9.80 10.30
CA GLY A 95 -6.70 -8.75 10.57
C GLY A 95 -6.13 -7.33 10.56
N THR A 96 -4.94 -7.13 9.98
CA THR A 96 -4.34 -5.78 9.87
C THR A 96 -4.91 -5.07 8.64
N PRO A 97 -5.54 -3.89 8.80
CA PRO A 97 -6.08 -3.15 7.66
C PRO A 97 -4.98 -2.70 6.69
N LEU A 98 -5.30 -2.74 5.40
CA LEU A 98 -4.44 -2.21 4.34
C LEU A 98 -5.03 -0.93 3.75
N LEU A 99 -4.22 0.12 3.72
CA LEU A 99 -4.53 1.31 2.91
C LEU A 99 -4.10 1.01 1.47
N LEU A 100 -5.06 0.67 0.62
CA LEU A 100 -4.83 0.31 -0.76
C LEU A 100 -4.72 1.58 -1.61
N GLY A 101 -3.51 1.88 -2.07
CA GLY A 101 -3.23 2.93 -3.04
C GLY A 101 -3.80 2.55 -4.39
N LEU A 102 -4.90 3.18 -4.77
CA LEU A 102 -5.66 2.89 -6.00
C LEU A 102 -5.77 4.12 -6.90
N VAL A 103 -5.74 5.32 -6.31
CA VAL A 103 -5.91 6.57 -7.05
C VAL A 103 -4.55 7.18 -7.39
N PRO A 104 -4.25 7.54 -8.65
CA PRO A 104 -2.96 8.13 -8.99
C PRO A 104 -2.67 9.41 -8.18
N SER A 105 -1.43 9.56 -7.71
CA SER A 105 -1.01 10.77 -6.97
C SER A 105 -0.87 12.01 -7.86
N SER A 106 -0.88 11.84 -9.18
CA SER A 106 -0.86 12.90 -10.19
C SER A 106 -1.96 12.67 -11.23
N ALA A 107 -2.48 13.75 -11.82
CA ALA A 107 -3.55 13.66 -12.81
C ALA A 107 -3.15 12.74 -13.97
N PRO A 108 -3.94 11.70 -14.26
CA PRO A 108 -3.73 10.87 -15.44
C PRO A 108 -4.00 11.69 -16.70
N GLY A 109 -3.30 11.38 -17.79
CA GLY A 109 -3.52 12.04 -19.10
C GLY A 109 -4.87 11.71 -19.77
N ARG A 110 -5.74 10.95 -19.10
CA ARG A 110 -7.09 10.61 -19.54
C ARG A 110 -8.05 10.65 -18.37
N PRO A 111 -9.36 10.89 -18.61
CA PRO A 111 -10.38 10.70 -17.59
C PRO A 111 -10.34 9.27 -17.02
N THR A 112 -10.55 9.17 -15.71
CA THR A 112 -10.65 7.91 -14.97
C THR A 112 -11.88 7.94 -14.06
N THR A 113 -12.46 6.76 -13.81
CA THR A 113 -13.63 6.59 -12.95
C THR A 113 -13.25 5.83 -11.69
N SER A 114 -13.98 6.02 -10.59
CA SER A 114 -13.82 5.25 -9.35
C SER A 114 -13.95 3.75 -9.60
N ARG A 115 -14.92 3.32 -10.43
CA ARG A 115 -15.08 1.92 -10.85
C ARG A 115 -13.83 1.36 -11.53
N GLU A 116 -13.19 2.11 -12.44
CA GLU A 116 -11.94 1.66 -13.07
C GLU A 116 -10.81 1.51 -12.05
N LEU A 117 -10.69 2.47 -11.13
CA LEU A 117 -9.63 2.51 -10.13
C LEU A 117 -9.82 1.49 -9.00
N ALA A 118 -11.06 1.04 -8.76
CA ALA A 118 -11.36 0.02 -7.75
C ALA A 118 -10.99 -1.40 -8.19
N ARG A 119 -10.89 -1.67 -9.51
CA ARG A 119 -10.66 -3.01 -10.07
C ARG A 119 -9.48 -3.76 -9.43
N PRO A 120 -8.30 -3.15 -9.22
CA PRO A 120 -7.19 -3.87 -8.60
C PRO A 120 -7.51 -4.41 -7.20
N ALA A 121 -8.40 -3.76 -6.45
CA ALA A 121 -8.79 -4.20 -5.12
C ALA A 121 -9.71 -5.44 -5.17
N PHE A 122 -10.71 -5.41 -6.06
CA PHE A 122 -11.60 -6.55 -6.28
C PHE A 122 -10.85 -7.75 -6.88
N ASP A 123 -10.00 -7.51 -7.89
CA ASP A 123 -9.14 -8.55 -8.47
C ASP A 123 -8.22 -9.17 -7.41
N LEU A 124 -7.69 -8.36 -6.48
CA LEU A 124 -6.85 -8.83 -5.40
C LEU A 124 -7.63 -9.71 -4.41
N ALA A 125 -8.84 -9.28 -4.00
CA ALA A 125 -9.71 -10.06 -3.13
C ALA A 125 -10.08 -11.41 -3.78
N ASP A 126 -10.53 -11.39 -5.03
CA ASP A 126 -10.93 -12.58 -5.79
C ASP A 126 -9.76 -13.57 -5.94
N ARG A 127 -8.55 -13.07 -6.22
CA ARG A 127 -7.34 -13.91 -6.37
C ARG A 127 -6.87 -14.55 -5.07
N LEU A 128 -7.04 -13.85 -3.95
CA LEU A 128 -6.70 -14.34 -2.63
C LEU A 128 -7.83 -15.18 -2.01
N GLY A 129 -8.99 -15.25 -2.67
CA GLY A 129 -10.17 -15.97 -2.17
C GLY A 129 -10.87 -15.28 -1.00
N PHE A 130 -10.63 -13.99 -0.78
CA PHE A 130 -11.35 -13.21 0.23
C PHE A 130 -12.73 -12.82 -0.29
N ALA A 131 -13.73 -12.93 0.60
CA ALA A 131 -15.06 -12.39 0.35
C ALA A 131 -14.95 -10.87 0.13
N ARG A 132 -15.65 -10.31 -0.87
CA ARG A 132 -15.52 -8.89 -1.24
C ARG A 132 -15.92 -7.96 -0.10
N GLU A 133 -16.80 -8.41 0.78
CA GLU A 133 -17.23 -7.72 2.00
C GLU A 133 -16.05 -7.43 2.94
N ARG A 134 -15.00 -8.26 2.91
CA ARG A 134 -13.76 -8.01 3.68
C ARG A 134 -13.06 -6.73 3.26
N LEU A 135 -13.25 -6.24 2.04
CA LEU A 135 -12.71 -4.95 1.62
C LEU A 135 -13.31 -3.80 2.44
N ALA A 136 -14.57 -3.88 2.87
CA ALA A 136 -15.18 -2.88 3.74
C ALA A 136 -14.58 -2.88 5.16
N GLU A 137 -14.03 -4.01 5.61
CA GLU A 137 -13.48 -4.18 6.96
C GLU A 137 -11.98 -3.90 7.02
N LEU A 138 -11.23 -4.36 6.01
CA LEU A 138 -9.76 -4.45 6.03
C LEU A 138 -9.09 -3.68 4.90
N ALA A 139 -9.83 -2.92 4.09
CA ALA A 139 -9.25 -2.09 3.05
C ALA A 139 -9.73 -0.64 3.12
N VAL A 140 -8.80 0.29 2.97
CA VAL A 140 -9.08 1.73 2.87
C VAL A 140 -8.50 2.24 1.55
N PRO A 141 -9.32 2.67 0.58
CA PRO A 141 -8.83 3.27 -0.66
C PRO A 141 -8.07 4.57 -0.39
N THR A 142 -6.93 4.72 -1.05
CA THR A 142 -6.08 5.90 -0.91
C THR A 142 -5.47 6.31 -2.26
N PRO A 143 -4.91 7.54 -2.34
CA PRO A 143 -3.91 7.84 -3.35
C PRO A 143 -2.70 6.89 -3.25
N THR A 144 -2.03 6.61 -4.37
CA THR A 144 -0.89 5.67 -4.42
C THR A 144 0.31 6.10 -3.59
N CYS A 145 0.43 7.39 -3.27
CA CYS A 145 1.45 8.01 -2.43
C CYS A 145 0.96 9.40 -1.98
N GLY A 146 1.86 10.21 -1.40
CA GLY A 146 1.56 11.59 -1.01
C GLY A 146 1.19 12.49 -2.20
N LEU A 147 0.25 13.42 -1.97
CA LEU A 147 -0.23 14.40 -2.95
C LEU A 147 0.58 15.71 -2.96
N ALA A 148 1.76 15.76 -2.32
CA ALA A 148 2.53 17.00 -2.16
C ALA A 148 2.94 17.65 -3.50
N GLY A 149 3.09 16.86 -4.57
CA GLY A 149 3.38 17.34 -5.93
C GLY A 149 2.17 17.39 -6.87
N ALA A 150 0.96 17.12 -6.37
CA ALA A 150 -0.24 17.12 -7.19
C ALA A 150 -0.72 18.55 -7.48
N ASP A 151 -1.32 18.74 -8.65
CA ASP A 151 -2.17 19.91 -8.88
C ASP A 151 -3.32 19.94 -7.84
N PRO A 152 -3.67 21.11 -7.25
CA PRO A 152 -4.70 21.18 -6.22
C PRO A 152 -6.08 20.67 -6.64
N ASP A 153 -6.47 20.85 -7.90
CA ASP A 153 -7.75 20.36 -8.41
C ASP A 153 -7.70 18.83 -8.54
N TRP A 154 -6.57 18.29 -8.98
CA TRP A 154 -6.34 16.85 -8.94
C TRP A 154 -6.34 16.31 -7.51
N ALA A 155 -5.71 16.98 -6.55
CA ALA A 155 -5.67 16.52 -5.16
C ALA A 155 -7.10 16.37 -4.58
N ARG A 156 -7.98 17.35 -4.83
CA ARG A 156 -9.40 17.26 -4.45
C ARG A 156 -10.11 16.14 -5.18
N ARG A 157 -9.90 16.00 -6.50
CA ARG A 157 -10.52 14.93 -7.28
C ARG A 157 -10.05 13.55 -6.84
N ALA A 158 -8.78 13.39 -6.52
CA ALA A 158 -8.19 12.14 -6.08
C ALA A 158 -8.78 11.68 -4.73
N LEU A 159 -8.96 12.61 -3.79
CA LEU A 159 -9.63 12.32 -2.52
C LEU A 159 -11.13 12.01 -2.72
N ALA A 160 -11.81 12.69 -3.63
CA ALA A 160 -13.20 12.36 -3.98
C ALA A 160 -13.31 10.96 -4.61
N LEU A 161 -12.39 10.59 -5.51
CA LEU A 161 -12.31 9.24 -6.09
C LEU A 161 -12.06 8.18 -5.01
N ALA A 162 -11.13 8.42 -4.09
CA ALA A 162 -10.84 7.49 -3.01
C ALA A 162 -12.09 7.26 -2.13
N ARG A 163 -12.84 8.33 -1.83
CA ARG A 163 -14.12 8.24 -1.13
C ARG A 163 -15.16 7.42 -1.91
N GLU A 164 -15.36 7.72 -3.19
CA GLU A 164 -16.30 6.99 -4.06
C GLU A 164 -15.96 5.49 -4.11
N ILE A 165 -14.67 5.13 -4.16
CA ILE A 165 -14.22 3.73 -4.13
C ILE A 165 -14.56 3.10 -2.77
N GLY A 166 -14.35 3.82 -1.67
CA GLY A 166 -14.65 3.33 -0.32
C GLY A 166 -16.14 3.06 -0.12
N GLU A 167 -17.00 3.95 -0.65
CA GLU A 167 -18.45 3.72 -0.69
C GLU A 167 -18.79 2.44 -1.46
N GLY A 168 -18.10 2.17 -2.58
CA GLY A 168 -18.26 0.94 -3.36
C GLY A 168 -17.68 -0.33 -2.72
N PHE A 169 -16.86 -0.24 -1.67
CA PHE A 169 -16.46 -1.42 -0.89
C PHE A 169 -17.55 -1.84 0.10
N VAL A 170 -18.31 -0.88 0.62
CA VAL A 170 -19.40 -1.12 1.58
C VAL A 170 -20.66 -1.64 0.88
N ASP A 171 -20.94 -1.14 -0.33
CA ASP A 171 -22.08 -1.55 -1.15
C ASP A 171 -21.59 -2.03 -2.53
N PRO A 172 -21.00 -3.24 -2.60
CA PRO A 172 -20.44 -3.75 -3.85
C PRO A 172 -21.58 -4.01 -4.85
N PRO A 173 -21.50 -3.49 -6.09
CA PRO A 173 -22.53 -3.73 -7.09
C PRO A 173 -22.66 -5.23 -7.39
N GLU A 174 -23.91 -5.71 -7.52
CA GLU A 174 -24.22 -7.14 -7.70
C GLU A 174 -23.57 -7.76 -8.95
N ASP A 175 -23.19 -6.95 -9.93
CA ASP A 175 -22.48 -7.36 -11.15
C ASP A 175 -21.18 -6.55 -11.35
N GLY A 176 -20.04 -7.24 -11.21
CA GLY A 176 -18.70 -6.69 -11.44
C GLY A 176 -17.61 -7.75 -11.52
#